data_AF-A0A962BRM6-F1
#
_entry.id   AF-A0A962BRM6-F1
#
_cell.length_a   1.000
_cell.length_b   1.000
_cell.length_c   1.000
_cell.angle_alpha   90.00
_cell.angle_beta   90.00
_cell.angle_gamma   90.00
#
_symmetry.space_group_name_H-M   'P 1'
#
loop_
_entity.id
_entity.type
_entity.pdbx_description
1 polymer ?
#
loop_
_entity_poly.entity_id
_entity_poly.type
_entity_poly.pdbx_seq_one_letter_code
_entity_poly.pdbx_strand_id
1 'polypeptide(L)'
;MAQAFKACKLPGYQQQIDIKRLNKTLFERQSEDRKVVSITSSLKYSLRTLQYTREFYARRKVDMKAVQNDVESALASIRFLLPSDDKETLAGHDRKTVTAAVEKLAESIAANLYISCHAKFQEGRLSRPSSRKALSLSVLQCRNRYVRLLTLSLERARKNDTQALLDMAEEISAYIYTDLAPLLVQAGASSETDLKKKHFHGLSVSDLSRRYIMLAVALLSLSADLKDSYSKTHVLKAAKRFRKLWREDMKLRATPMKIGRPGGKGPASIKGKLDYVKFYNRSQKPFTSANIIGTGAVLIAPYKSLLRMGVTNGSSFWAMGKIKKTRDGKTIFELEYEGLEPHSSKYWEDYLAYKYKQIFNLYPNAYRIIYEYPDVRRTDAFSGLQGHIQK
;
A
#
# COMPACT_ATOMS: atom_id res chain seq x y z
N MET A 1 -26.19 -82.70 2.70
CA MET A 1 -25.96 -81.48 3.50
C MET A 1 -24.53 -81.02 3.30
N ALA A 2 -24.31 -79.93 2.56
CA ALA A 2 -23.09 -79.12 2.70
C ALA A 2 -23.48 -77.68 2.32
N GLN A 3 -23.39 -76.81 3.31
CA GLN A 3 -23.87 -75.45 3.34
C GLN A 3 -22.95 -74.46 2.61
N ALA A 4 -23.59 -73.41 2.11
CA ALA A 4 -23.14 -72.01 2.19
C ALA A 4 -21.85 -71.60 1.47
N PHE A 5 -22.01 -71.27 0.17
CA PHE A 5 -21.32 -70.12 -0.40
C PHE A 5 -21.92 -68.83 0.19
N LYS A 6 -21.31 -68.28 1.25
CA LYS A 6 -21.61 -66.91 1.68
C LYS A 6 -20.34 -66.18 2.10
N ALA A 7 -20.08 -65.10 1.37
CA ALA A 7 -19.32 -63.92 1.75
C ALA A 7 -17.79 -64.04 1.92
N CYS A 8 -17.07 -63.84 0.82
CA CYS A 8 -15.84 -63.05 0.85
C CYS A 8 -16.07 -61.76 0.04
N LYS A 9 -16.65 -60.73 0.67
CA LYS A 9 -16.58 -59.35 0.15
C LYS A 9 -15.37 -58.66 0.78
N LEU A 10 -14.57 -58.08 -0.09
CA LEU A 10 -13.21 -57.55 0.11
C LEU A 10 -13.11 -56.49 1.25
N PRO A 11 -12.21 -56.68 2.24
CA PRO A 11 -11.95 -55.71 3.32
C PRO A 11 -11.40 -54.36 2.84
N GLY A 12 -10.81 -54.29 1.64
CA GLY A 12 -10.12 -53.10 1.14
C GLY A 12 -11.04 -51.93 0.75
N TYR A 13 -12.29 -52.20 0.37
CA TYR A 13 -13.21 -51.14 -0.07
C TYR A 13 -13.80 -50.36 1.11
N GLN A 14 -14.09 -51.05 2.22
CA GLN A 14 -14.60 -50.43 3.44
C GLN A 14 -13.52 -49.56 4.11
N GLN A 15 -12.28 -50.05 4.17
CA GLN A 15 -11.13 -49.28 4.69
C GLN A 15 -10.87 -47.99 3.90
N GLN A 16 -11.03 -48.00 2.57
CA GLN A 16 -10.89 -46.79 1.76
C GLN A 16 -12.00 -45.77 2.01
N ILE A 17 -13.23 -46.22 2.30
CA ILE A 17 -14.36 -45.33 2.66
C ILE A 17 -14.12 -44.71 4.04
N ASP A 18 -13.62 -45.48 5.00
CA ASP A 18 -13.35 -45.01 6.36
C ASP A 18 -12.19 -44.03 6.42
N ILE A 19 -11.12 -44.25 5.64
CA ILE A 19 -10.02 -43.28 5.48
C ILE A 19 -10.53 -41.98 4.83
N LYS A 20 -11.38 -42.07 3.80
CA LYS A 20 -11.97 -40.88 3.17
C LYS A 20 -12.87 -40.11 4.15
N ARG A 21 -13.64 -40.79 4.99
CA ARG A 21 -14.47 -40.16 6.02
C ARG A 21 -13.63 -39.51 7.12
N LEU A 22 -12.60 -40.18 7.62
CA LEU A 22 -11.67 -39.64 8.61
C LEU A 22 -10.94 -38.40 8.09
N ASN A 23 -10.43 -38.44 6.85
CA ASN A 23 -9.79 -37.29 6.21
C ASN A 23 -10.76 -36.12 6.05
N LYS A 24 -12.04 -36.40 5.74
CA LYS A 24 -13.07 -35.37 5.67
C LYS A 24 -13.35 -34.73 7.03
N THR A 25 -13.51 -35.52 8.10
CA THR A 25 -13.74 -34.99 9.46
C THR A 25 -12.54 -34.23 10.01
N LEU A 26 -11.31 -34.69 9.75
CA LEU A 26 -10.08 -33.97 10.10
C LEU A 26 -10.00 -32.62 9.39
N PHE A 27 -10.33 -32.61 8.09
CA PHE A 27 -10.37 -31.38 7.29
C PHE A 27 -11.44 -30.40 7.79
N GLU A 28 -12.64 -30.89 8.14
CA GLU A 28 -13.71 -30.07 8.69
C GLU A 28 -13.32 -29.44 10.04
N ARG A 29 -12.70 -30.20 10.95
CA ARG A 29 -12.19 -29.65 12.22
C ARG A 29 -11.08 -28.61 12.04
N GLN A 30 -10.12 -28.88 11.15
CA GLN A 30 -9.07 -27.90 10.84
C GLN A 30 -9.63 -26.62 10.22
N SER A 31 -10.70 -26.72 9.42
CA SER A 31 -11.40 -25.56 8.89
C SER A 31 -12.13 -24.78 9.99
N GLU A 32 -12.80 -25.44 10.92
CA GLU A 32 -13.44 -24.77 12.06
C GLU A 32 -12.43 -24.03 12.95
N ASP A 33 -11.30 -24.66 13.25
CA ASP A 33 -10.22 -24.03 14.04
C ASP A 33 -9.65 -22.80 13.31
N ARG A 34 -9.38 -22.91 12.00
CA ARG A 34 -8.92 -21.77 11.20
C ARG A 34 -9.94 -20.65 11.18
N LYS A 35 -11.23 -20.96 11.07
CA LYS A 35 -12.30 -19.98 11.10
C LYS A 35 -12.36 -19.22 12.43
N VAL A 36 -12.29 -19.93 13.56
CA VAL A 36 -12.28 -19.32 14.90
C VAL A 36 -11.06 -18.41 15.09
N VAL A 37 -9.87 -18.89 14.71
CA VAL A 37 -8.63 -18.09 14.74
C VAL A 37 -8.76 -16.86 13.85
N SER A 38 -9.32 -17.02 12.64
CA SER A 38 -9.47 -15.92 11.67
C SER A 38 -10.31 -14.76 12.20
N ILE A 39 -11.46 -15.06 12.83
CA ILE A 39 -12.39 -14.06 13.36
C ILE A 39 -11.80 -13.39 14.60
N THR A 40 -11.28 -14.20 15.53
CA THR A 40 -10.77 -13.71 16.81
C THR A 40 -9.54 -12.82 16.62
N SER A 41 -8.59 -13.26 15.78
CA SER A 41 -7.40 -12.47 15.47
C SER A 41 -7.77 -11.18 14.75
N SER A 42 -8.60 -11.25 13.69
CA SER A 42 -8.98 -10.05 12.92
C SER A 42 -9.65 -8.97 13.77
N LEU A 43 -10.57 -9.37 14.68
CA LEU A 43 -11.24 -8.45 15.60
C LEU A 43 -10.25 -7.85 16.62
N LYS A 44 -9.41 -8.68 17.23
CA LYS A 44 -8.40 -8.25 18.21
C LYS A 44 -7.46 -7.18 17.63
N TYR A 45 -6.89 -7.42 16.45
CA TYR A 45 -5.95 -6.48 15.85
C TYR A 45 -6.63 -5.20 15.34
N SER A 46 -7.85 -5.31 14.80
CA SER A 46 -8.63 -4.13 14.40
C SER A 46 -8.88 -3.18 15.59
N LEU A 47 -9.26 -3.74 16.74
CA LEU A 47 -9.48 -2.95 17.97
C LEU A 47 -8.20 -2.30 18.48
N ARG A 48 -7.07 -3.03 18.49
CA ARG A 48 -5.77 -2.47 18.91
C ARG A 48 -5.26 -1.38 17.97
N THR A 49 -5.40 -1.57 16.66
CA THR A 49 -5.08 -0.53 15.66
C THR A 49 -5.89 0.75 15.89
N LEU A 50 -7.19 0.63 16.17
CA LEU A 50 -8.03 1.79 16.52
C LEU A 50 -7.54 2.49 17.79
N GLN A 51 -7.15 1.72 18.81
CA GLN A 51 -6.57 2.26 20.03
C GLN A 51 -5.27 3.02 19.76
N TYR A 52 -4.29 2.42 19.06
CA TYR A 52 -3.03 3.09 18.73
C TYR A 52 -3.24 4.33 17.88
N THR A 53 -4.16 4.28 16.93
CA THR A 53 -4.52 5.43 16.10
C THR A 53 -5.04 6.58 16.97
N ARG A 54 -5.95 6.28 17.91
CA ARG A 54 -6.49 7.27 18.86
C ARG A 54 -5.39 7.82 19.76
N GLU A 55 -4.55 6.98 20.34
CA GLU A 55 -3.46 7.39 21.22
C GLU A 55 -2.42 8.24 20.50
N PHE A 56 -2.08 7.89 19.26
CA PHE A 56 -1.16 8.66 18.44
C PHE A 56 -1.69 10.06 18.16
N TYR A 57 -2.92 10.15 17.64
CA TYR A 57 -3.48 11.44 17.21
C TYR A 57 -4.02 12.29 18.36
N ALA A 58 -4.45 11.69 19.47
CA ALA A 58 -4.95 12.43 20.64
C ALA A 58 -3.86 12.75 21.66
N ARG A 59 -2.97 11.79 21.95
CA ARG A 59 -2.03 11.87 23.09
C ARG A 59 -0.58 11.98 22.67
N ARG A 60 -0.25 11.79 21.37
CA ARG A 60 1.12 11.80 20.83
C ARG A 60 2.07 10.86 21.56
N LYS A 61 1.52 9.82 22.20
CA LYS A 61 2.24 8.79 22.95
C LYS A 61 1.68 7.45 22.51
N VAL A 62 2.50 6.66 21.82
CA VAL A 62 2.20 5.27 21.48
C VAL A 62 3.44 4.46 21.76
N ASP A 63 3.25 3.32 22.43
CA ASP A 63 4.32 2.35 22.63
C ASP A 63 4.64 1.66 21.30
N MET A 64 5.71 2.11 20.65
CA MET A 64 6.15 1.56 19.35
C MET A 64 6.55 0.09 19.44
N LYS A 65 7.00 -0.39 20.61
CA LYS A 65 7.33 -1.81 20.80
C LYS A 65 6.08 -2.66 20.81
N ALA A 66 5.01 -2.18 21.45
CA ALA A 66 3.70 -2.84 21.41
C ALA A 66 3.13 -2.87 19.98
N VAL A 67 3.24 -1.76 19.23
CA VAL A 67 2.83 -1.70 17.81
C VAL A 67 3.58 -2.72 16.95
N GLN A 68 4.90 -2.84 17.14
CA GLN A 68 5.73 -3.81 16.42
C GLN A 68 5.33 -5.26 16.75
N ASN A 69 5.19 -5.60 18.04
CA ASN A 69 4.77 -6.93 18.47
C ASN A 69 3.40 -7.32 17.87
N ASP A 70 2.49 -6.36 17.75
CA ASP A 70 1.18 -6.58 17.13
C ASP A 70 1.29 -6.86 15.63
N VAL A 71 2.19 -6.18 14.91
CA VAL A 71 2.46 -6.48 13.50
C VAL A 71 3.06 -7.87 13.33
N GLU A 72 4.06 -8.22 14.13
CA GLU A 72 4.67 -9.56 14.12
C GLU A 72 3.64 -10.66 14.41
N SER A 73 2.76 -10.44 15.38
CA SER A 73 1.71 -11.40 15.75
C SER A 73 0.61 -11.49 14.68
N ALA A 74 0.27 -10.40 14.00
CA ALA A 74 -0.65 -10.40 12.88
C ALA A 74 -0.07 -11.13 11.65
N LEU A 75 1.23 -10.95 11.36
CA LEU A 75 1.95 -11.68 10.32
C LEU A 75 1.96 -13.19 10.61
N ALA A 76 2.27 -13.59 11.85
CA ALA A 76 2.20 -14.98 12.28
C ALA A 76 0.78 -15.57 12.13
N SER A 77 -0.26 -14.77 12.41
CA SER A 77 -1.66 -15.17 12.21
C SER A 77 -1.97 -15.41 10.72
N ILE A 78 -1.48 -14.56 9.82
CA ILE A 78 -1.65 -14.78 8.36
C ILE A 78 -0.95 -16.06 7.91
N ARG A 79 0.29 -16.32 8.37
CA ARG A 79 1.00 -17.57 8.06
C ARG A 79 0.23 -18.80 8.50
N PHE A 80 -0.40 -18.75 9.68
CA PHE A 80 -1.21 -19.86 10.19
C PHE A 80 -2.49 -20.07 9.36
N LEU A 81 -3.12 -18.99 8.90
CA LEU A 81 -4.35 -19.05 8.11
C LEU A 81 -4.14 -19.60 6.70
N LEU A 82 -2.96 -19.34 6.10
CA LEU A 82 -2.64 -19.78 4.76
C LEU A 82 -2.03 -21.21 4.76
N PRO A 83 -2.39 -22.07 3.79
CA PRO A 83 -1.76 -23.38 3.65
C PRO A 83 -0.25 -23.26 3.46
N SER A 84 0.53 -24.10 4.15
CA SER A 84 1.99 -24.10 4.05
C SER A 84 2.49 -24.69 2.73
N ASP A 85 1.80 -25.68 2.14
CA ASP A 85 2.15 -26.26 0.84
C ASP A 85 1.57 -25.43 -0.32
N ASP A 86 2.39 -25.11 -1.33
CA ASP A 86 1.98 -24.44 -2.58
C ASP A 86 1.02 -25.24 -3.45
N LYS A 87 0.89 -26.55 -3.20
CA LYS A 87 -0.09 -27.43 -3.83
C LYS A 87 -1.45 -27.38 -3.14
N GLU A 88 -1.49 -27.01 -1.86
CA GLU A 88 -2.74 -26.87 -1.12
C GLU A 88 -3.46 -25.55 -1.48
N THR A 89 -4.79 -25.62 -1.60
CA THR A 89 -5.63 -24.47 -1.95
C THR A 89 -6.73 -24.27 -0.92
N LEU A 90 -7.26 -23.05 -0.85
CA LEU A 90 -8.43 -22.72 -0.04
C LEU A 90 -9.71 -23.26 -0.72
N ALA A 91 -10.00 -24.57 -0.60
CA ALA A 91 -11.18 -25.19 -1.20
C ALA A 91 -12.36 -25.30 -0.21
N GLY A 92 -13.57 -24.92 -0.65
CA GLY A 92 -14.87 -25.22 -0.02
C GLY A 92 -15.20 -24.47 1.27
N HIS A 93 -16.12 -23.49 1.19
CA HIS A 93 -16.75 -22.73 2.29
C HIS A 93 -15.87 -21.85 3.21
N ASP A 94 -14.64 -22.19 3.54
CA ASP A 94 -13.80 -21.38 4.45
C ASP A 94 -12.92 -20.33 3.73
N ARG A 95 -12.73 -20.49 2.41
CA ARG A 95 -11.99 -19.55 1.55
C ARG A 95 -12.36 -18.09 1.79
N LYS A 96 -13.66 -17.78 1.75
CA LYS A 96 -14.15 -16.40 1.86
C LYS A 96 -13.80 -15.80 3.21
N THR A 97 -13.92 -16.59 4.27
CA THR A 97 -13.60 -16.17 5.64
C THR A 97 -12.10 -15.99 5.83
N VAL A 98 -11.29 -16.93 5.36
CA VAL A 98 -9.81 -16.80 5.39
C VAL A 98 -9.34 -15.60 4.58
N THR A 99 -9.85 -15.40 3.37
CA THR A 99 -9.46 -14.25 2.52
C THR A 99 -9.84 -12.92 3.20
N ALA A 100 -11.07 -12.80 3.71
CA ALA A 100 -11.52 -11.62 4.44
C ALA A 100 -10.70 -11.36 5.70
N ALA A 101 -10.33 -12.41 6.44
CA ALA A 101 -9.47 -12.29 7.61
C ALA A 101 -8.06 -11.83 7.25
N VAL A 102 -7.45 -12.38 6.19
CA VAL A 102 -6.15 -11.91 5.69
C VAL A 102 -6.22 -10.44 5.27
N GLU A 103 -7.28 -10.02 4.58
CA GLU A 103 -7.48 -8.60 4.24
C GLU A 103 -7.57 -7.72 5.49
N LYS A 104 -8.30 -8.15 6.53
CA LYS A 104 -8.41 -7.39 7.79
C LYS A 104 -7.11 -7.35 8.60
N LEU A 105 -6.38 -8.46 8.65
CA LEU A 105 -5.05 -8.47 9.26
C LEU A 105 -4.08 -7.59 8.47
N ALA A 106 -4.12 -7.62 7.15
CA ALA A 106 -3.32 -6.75 6.28
C ALA A 106 -3.68 -5.26 6.45
N GLU A 107 -4.97 -4.92 6.62
CA GLU A 107 -5.42 -3.56 6.95
C GLU A 107 -4.81 -3.08 8.29
N SER A 108 -4.86 -3.94 9.31
CA SER A 108 -4.27 -3.63 10.63
C SER A 108 -2.75 -3.45 10.55
N ILE A 109 -2.05 -4.34 9.82
CA ILE A 109 -0.61 -4.21 9.57
C ILE A 109 -0.30 -2.91 8.84
N ALA A 110 -1.06 -2.56 7.79
CA ALA A 110 -0.88 -1.32 7.04
C ALA A 110 -0.98 -0.09 7.95
N ALA A 111 -2.02 -0.04 8.79
CA ALA A 111 -2.27 1.05 9.71
C ALA A 111 -1.18 1.16 10.79
N ASN A 112 -0.77 0.04 11.39
CA ASN A 112 0.26 0.01 12.44
C ASN A 112 1.64 0.41 11.90
N LEU A 113 2.03 -0.10 10.72
CA LEU A 113 3.26 0.32 10.04
C LEU A 113 3.23 1.80 9.66
N TYR A 114 2.07 2.30 9.21
CA TYR A 114 1.89 3.72 8.92
C TYR A 114 2.06 4.59 10.15
N ILE A 115 1.43 4.23 11.28
CA ILE A 115 1.58 4.93 12.57
C ILE A 115 3.05 4.96 12.98
N SER A 116 3.75 3.83 12.88
CA SER A 116 5.18 3.76 13.21
C SER A 116 6.02 4.70 12.33
N CYS A 117 5.82 4.65 11.00
CA CYS A 117 6.54 5.53 10.08
C CYS A 117 6.24 7.01 10.35
N HIS A 118 4.96 7.34 10.60
CA HIS A 118 4.53 8.70 10.90
C HIS A 118 5.15 9.17 12.22
N ALA A 119 5.14 8.35 13.27
CA ALA A 119 5.76 8.65 14.56
C ALA A 119 7.26 8.96 14.42
N LYS A 120 8.01 8.13 13.69
CA LYS A 120 9.44 8.34 13.43
C LYS A 120 9.72 9.60 12.61
N PHE A 121 8.86 9.91 11.64
CA PHE A 121 8.96 11.17 10.92
C PHE A 121 8.71 12.40 11.82
N GLN A 122 7.75 12.31 12.74
CA GLN A 122 7.49 13.40 13.71
C GLN A 122 8.62 13.56 14.72
N GLU A 123 9.20 12.46 15.22
CA GLU A 123 10.41 12.47 16.05
C GLU A 123 11.52 13.29 15.37
N GLY A 124 11.73 13.03 14.08
CA GLY A 124 12.61 13.82 13.22
C GLY A 124 12.27 15.31 13.20
N ARG A 125 11.01 15.67 12.90
CA ARG A 125 10.57 17.07 12.85
C ARG A 125 10.75 17.84 14.15
N LEU A 126 10.67 17.15 15.30
CA LEU A 126 10.86 17.73 16.61
C LEU A 126 12.34 17.83 17.02
N SER A 127 13.23 17.15 16.29
CA SER A 127 14.67 17.16 16.52
C SER A 127 15.38 18.31 15.80
N ARG A 128 16.58 18.68 16.27
CA ARG A 128 17.44 19.67 15.59
C ARG A 128 18.03 19.06 14.31
N PRO A 129 18.13 19.82 13.21
CA PRO A 129 18.63 19.28 11.95
C PRO A 129 20.10 18.84 12.05
N SER A 130 20.36 17.56 11.77
CA SER A 130 21.71 17.02 11.62
C SER A 130 22.26 17.18 10.20
N SER A 131 23.56 16.91 10.01
CA SER A 131 24.30 17.02 8.75
C SER A 131 23.58 16.38 7.54
N ARG A 132 23.58 17.08 6.38
CA ARG A 132 22.70 16.78 5.23
C ARG A 132 23.31 15.89 4.13
N LYS A 133 24.63 15.75 4.03
CA LYS A 133 25.28 15.08 2.87
C LYS A 133 25.00 13.57 2.80
N ALA A 134 24.82 12.90 3.94
CA ALA A 134 24.54 11.46 3.99
C ALA A 134 23.12 11.09 3.48
N LEU A 135 22.15 12.00 3.63
CA LEU A 135 20.74 11.71 3.39
C LEU A 135 20.41 11.39 1.93
N SER A 136 21.05 12.05 0.97
CA SER A 136 20.79 11.81 -0.46
C SER A 136 21.15 10.38 -0.90
N LEU A 137 22.27 9.85 -0.41
CA LEU A 137 22.70 8.48 -0.71
C LEU A 137 21.75 7.46 -0.08
N SER A 138 21.36 7.65 1.18
CA SER A 138 20.42 6.77 1.87
C SER A 138 19.04 6.74 1.20
N VAL A 139 18.54 7.89 0.72
CA VAL A 139 17.28 7.95 -0.06
C VAL A 139 17.41 7.17 -1.37
N LEU A 140 18.53 7.29 -2.07
CA LEU A 140 18.78 6.54 -3.30
C LEU A 140 18.85 5.03 -3.04
N GLN A 141 19.56 4.60 -1.99
CA GLN A 141 19.65 3.20 -1.58
C GLN A 141 18.27 2.63 -1.20
N CYS A 142 17.49 3.40 -0.42
CA CYS A 142 16.11 3.04 -0.06
C CYS A 142 15.22 2.88 -1.30
N ARG A 143 15.33 3.78 -2.27
CA ARG A 143 14.63 3.68 -3.57
C ARG A 143 15.05 2.44 -4.36
N ASN A 144 16.36 2.19 -4.47
CA ASN A 144 16.88 1.04 -5.22
C ASN A 144 16.45 -0.29 -4.60
N ARG A 145 16.46 -0.39 -3.26
CA ARG A 145 15.92 -1.53 -2.52
C ARG A 145 14.43 -1.74 -2.81
N TYR A 146 13.64 -0.66 -2.85
CA TYR A 146 12.21 -0.74 -3.18
C TYR A 146 11.99 -1.31 -4.58
N VAL A 147 12.72 -0.81 -5.58
CA VAL A 147 12.62 -1.30 -6.97
C VAL A 147 13.03 -2.77 -7.07
N ARG A 148 14.09 -3.18 -6.35
CA ARG A 148 14.50 -4.59 -6.29
C ARG A 148 13.39 -5.48 -5.71
N LEU A 149 12.80 -5.09 -4.59
CA LEU A 149 11.69 -5.83 -3.97
C LEU A 149 10.46 -5.89 -4.87
N LEU A 150 10.12 -4.78 -5.54
CA LEU A 150 9.03 -4.75 -6.50
C LEU A 150 9.29 -5.69 -7.70
N THR A 151 10.53 -5.76 -8.18
CA THR A 151 10.95 -6.71 -9.23
C THR A 151 10.78 -8.15 -8.76
N LEU A 152 11.35 -8.47 -7.59
CA LEU A 152 11.26 -9.80 -7.00
C LEU A 152 9.81 -10.22 -6.77
N SER A 153 8.94 -9.31 -6.31
CA SER A 153 7.53 -9.63 -6.09
C SER A 153 6.81 -10.09 -7.36
N LEU A 154 7.10 -9.47 -8.50
CA LEU A 154 6.55 -9.85 -9.79
C LEU A 154 7.07 -11.23 -10.22
N GLU A 155 8.37 -11.49 -10.02
CA GLU A 155 8.98 -12.78 -10.32
C GLU A 155 8.40 -13.92 -9.47
N ARG A 156 8.25 -13.69 -8.16
CA ARG A 156 7.64 -14.67 -7.23
C ARG A 156 6.18 -14.92 -7.56
N ALA A 157 5.41 -13.87 -7.85
CA ALA A 157 4.03 -14.00 -8.29
C ALA A 157 3.91 -14.85 -9.58
N ARG A 158 4.80 -14.64 -10.56
CA ARG A 158 4.82 -15.44 -11.80
C ARG A 158 5.13 -16.91 -11.56
N LYS A 159 5.99 -17.21 -10.59
CA LYS A 159 6.36 -18.57 -10.19
C LYS A 159 5.35 -19.24 -9.25
N ASN A 160 4.30 -18.53 -8.84
CA ASN A 160 3.37 -18.98 -7.80
C ASN A 160 4.08 -19.34 -6.48
N ASP A 161 5.16 -18.63 -6.17
CA ASP A 161 5.99 -18.86 -4.98
C ASP A 161 5.42 -18.05 -3.81
N THR A 162 4.40 -18.61 -3.17
CA THR A 162 3.62 -17.88 -2.15
C THR A 162 4.40 -17.72 -0.85
N GLN A 163 5.24 -18.70 -0.51
CA GLN A 163 6.08 -18.62 0.68
C GLN A 163 7.10 -17.48 0.56
N ALA A 164 7.76 -17.33 -0.59
CA ALA A 164 8.68 -16.22 -0.79
C ALA A 164 7.98 -14.85 -0.75
N LEU A 165 6.71 -14.75 -1.17
CA LEU A 165 5.94 -13.51 -1.06
C LEU A 165 5.64 -13.15 0.41
N LEU A 166 5.31 -14.15 1.24
CA LEU A 166 5.13 -13.96 2.68
C LEU A 166 6.44 -13.57 3.38
N ASP A 167 7.54 -14.28 3.09
CA ASP A 167 8.86 -13.97 3.64
C ASP A 167 9.30 -12.54 3.27
N MET A 168 9.04 -12.12 2.04
CA MET A 168 9.30 -10.75 1.59
C MET A 168 8.45 -9.71 2.35
N ALA A 169 7.18 -10.00 2.65
CA ALA A 169 6.32 -9.10 3.40
C ALA A 169 6.85 -8.87 4.83
N GLU A 170 7.37 -9.92 5.46
CA GLU A 170 8.00 -9.86 6.78
C GLU A 170 9.33 -9.10 6.74
N GLU A 171 10.18 -9.38 5.74
CA GLU A 171 11.44 -8.66 5.56
C GLU A 171 11.20 -7.15 5.38
N ILE A 172 10.17 -6.78 4.61
CA ILE A 172 9.79 -5.38 4.45
C ILE A 172 9.30 -4.78 5.77
N SER A 173 8.46 -5.51 6.50
CA SER A 173 7.91 -5.04 7.79
C SER A 173 9.04 -4.82 8.81
N ALA A 174 9.99 -5.75 8.92
CA ALA A 174 11.18 -5.61 9.75
C ALA A 174 12.04 -4.41 9.32
N TYR A 175 12.34 -4.29 8.02
CA TYR A 175 13.09 -3.16 7.45
C TYR A 175 12.49 -1.79 7.81
N ILE A 176 11.15 -1.70 7.86
CA ILE A 176 10.45 -0.47 8.26
C ILE A 176 10.83 -0.05 9.69
N TYR A 177 10.86 -1.01 10.63
CA TYR A 177 11.19 -0.75 12.03
C TYR A 177 12.68 -0.52 12.28
N THR A 178 13.56 -1.21 11.55
CA THR A 178 15.01 -1.20 11.79
C THR A 178 15.73 -0.13 10.99
N ASP A 179 15.65 -0.18 9.67
CA ASP A 179 16.52 0.58 8.78
C ASP A 179 15.85 1.83 8.21
N LEU A 180 14.54 1.77 7.97
CA LEU A 180 13.78 2.92 7.47
C LEU A 180 13.49 3.94 8.57
N ALA A 181 13.32 3.50 9.82
CA ALA A 181 13.02 4.37 10.95
C ALA A 181 14.07 5.48 11.16
N PRO A 182 15.39 5.19 11.19
CA PRO A 182 16.42 6.24 11.25
C PRO A 182 16.36 7.20 10.06
N LEU A 183 16.08 6.69 8.85
CA LEU A 183 15.96 7.52 7.64
C LEU A 183 14.75 8.45 7.72
N LEU A 184 13.62 7.99 8.26
CA LEU A 184 12.43 8.80 8.51
C LEU A 184 12.70 9.93 9.52
N VAL A 185 13.44 9.65 10.60
CA VAL A 185 13.86 10.67 11.57
C VAL A 185 14.73 11.73 10.88
N GLN A 186 15.75 11.32 10.12
CA GLN A 186 16.61 12.26 9.39
C GLN A 186 15.83 13.09 8.35
N ALA A 187 14.92 12.45 7.61
CA ALA A 187 14.08 13.12 6.63
C ALA A 187 13.15 14.14 7.31
N GLY A 188 12.52 13.77 8.43
CA GLY A 188 11.68 14.64 9.24
C GLY A 188 12.43 15.87 9.76
N ALA A 189 13.66 15.70 10.25
CA ALA A 189 14.51 16.80 10.72
C ALA A 189 14.91 17.77 9.59
N SER A 190 15.06 17.25 8.37
CA SER A 190 15.39 18.08 7.21
C SER A 190 14.17 18.79 6.60
N SER A 191 12.97 18.31 6.94
CA SER A 191 11.75 18.54 6.18
C SER A 191 11.44 20.02 5.99
N GLU A 192 11.46 20.85 7.03
CA GLU A 192 11.09 22.27 6.90
C GLU A 192 12.11 23.11 6.08
N THR A 193 13.34 22.61 5.93
CA THR A 193 14.45 23.35 5.32
C THR A 193 14.81 22.88 3.90
N ASP A 194 14.17 21.82 3.44
CA ASP A 194 14.48 21.13 2.18
C ASP A 194 13.90 21.88 0.95
N LEU A 195 12.83 22.67 1.16
CA LEU A 195 12.20 23.56 0.18
C LEU A 195 13.16 24.60 -0.41
N LYS A 196 14.12 25.09 0.38
CA LYS A 196 15.07 26.13 -0.05
C LYS A 196 16.13 25.60 -1.02
N LYS A 197 16.35 24.28 -1.07
CA LYS A 197 17.51 23.66 -1.75
C LYS A 197 17.16 22.72 -2.91
N LYS A 198 15.88 22.63 -3.33
CA LYS A 198 15.40 21.75 -4.42
C LYS A 198 15.64 20.24 -4.18
N HIS A 199 15.97 19.82 -2.96
CA HIS A 199 16.10 18.42 -2.56
C HIS A 199 14.97 18.12 -1.58
N PHE A 200 14.01 17.28 -1.96
CA PHE A 200 12.76 17.07 -1.20
C PHE A 200 12.82 15.76 -0.43
N HIS A 201 13.76 15.66 0.52
CA HIS A 201 14.02 14.41 1.23
C HIS A 201 12.85 14.01 2.13
N GLY A 202 12.21 14.97 2.81
CA GLY A 202 11.04 14.71 3.66
C GLY A 202 9.90 14.06 2.87
N LEU A 203 9.57 14.66 1.72
CA LEU A 203 8.57 14.14 0.79
C LEU A 203 8.97 12.77 0.22
N SER A 204 10.21 12.64 -0.25
CA SER A 204 10.67 11.42 -0.93
C SER A 204 10.64 10.21 0.00
N VAL A 205 11.11 10.37 1.25
CA VAL A 205 11.11 9.29 2.24
C VAL A 205 9.69 8.97 2.70
N SER A 206 8.83 9.98 2.89
CA SER A 206 7.42 9.77 3.23
C SER A 206 6.63 9.05 2.13
N ASP A 207 6.96 9.29 0.85
CA ASP A 207 6.35 8.57 -0.26
C ASP A 207 6.88 7.14 -0.35
N LEU A 208 8.20 6.96 -0.25
CA LEU A 208 8.83 5.65 -0.26
C LEU A 208 8.33 4.78 0.89
N SER A 209 8.23 5.29 2.12
CA SER A 209 7.73 4.52 3.27
C SER A 209 6.31 4.00 3.02
N ARG A 210 5.42 4.83 2.48
CA ARG A 210 4.06 4.41 2.12
C ARG A 210 4.04 3.36 1.01
N ARG A 211 4.96 3.44 0.05
CA ARG A 211 5.12 2.40 -0.99
C ARG A 211 5.68 1.09 -0.42
N TYR A 212 6.57 1.14 0.57
CA TYR A 212 7.02 -0.06 1.28
C TYR A 212 5.86 -0.73 2.03
N ILE A 213 5.08 0.05 2.78
CA ILE A 213 3.92 -0.50 3.48
C ILE A 213 2.90 -1.07 2.49
N MET A 214 2.63 -0.37 1.36
CA MET A 214 1.82 -0.89 0.25
C MET A 214 2.27 -2.28 -0.16
N LEU A 215 3.57 -2.39 -0.45
CA LEU A 215 4.14 -3.60 -0.99
C LEU A 215 4.01 -4.71 0.05
N ALA A 216 4.41 -4.48 1.30
CA ALA A 216 4.27 -5.47 2.37
C ALA A 216 2.85 -6.06 2.43
N VAL A 217 1.83 -5.22 2.54
CA VAL A 217 0.45 -5.69 2.69
C VAL A 217 -0.15 -6.25 1.40
N ALA A 218 0.25 -5.72 0.24
CA ALA A 218 -0.13 -6.27 -1.05
C ALA A 218 0.44 -7.67 -1.26
N LEU A 219 1.66 -7.96 -0.78
CA LEU A 219 2.25 -9.30 -0.88
C LEU A 219 1.49 -10.33 -0.01
N LEU A 220 1.01 -9.94 1.16
CA LEU A 220 0.18 -10.80 2.02
C LEU A 220 -1.12 -11.19 1.30
N SER A 221 -1.84 -10.21 0.76
CA SER A 221 -3.10 -10.45 0.03
C SER A 221 -2.88 -11.13 -1.32
N LEU A 222 -1.78 -10.84 -2.00
CA LEU A 222 -1.38 -11.54 -3.21
C LEU A 222 -1.09 -13.03 -2.95
N SER A 223 -0.47 -13.34 -1.81
CA SER A 223 -0.23 -14.72 -1.40
C SER A 223 -1.55 -15.46 -1.15
N ALA A 224 -2.49 -14.83 -0.46
CA ALA A 224 -3.84 -15.38 -0.27
C ALA A 224 -4.55 -15.62 -1.61
N ASP A 225 -4.52 -14.66 -2.53
CA ASP A 225 -5.11 -14.80 -3.86
C ASP A 225 -4.47 -15.89 -4.72
N LEU A 226 -3.18 -16.18 -4.53
CA LEU A 226 -2.47 -17.26 -5.24
C LEU A 226 -2.78 -18.64 -4.65
N LYS A 227 -3.13 -18.72 -3.36
CA LYS A 227 -3.66 -19.94 -2.71
C LYS A 227 -5.16 -20.14 -2.94
N ASP A 228 -5.86 -19.10 -3.36
CA ASP A 228 -7.26 -19.16 -3.77
C ASP A 228 -7.39 -19.70 -5.21
N SER A 229 -8.02 -20.86 -5.37
CA SER A 229 -8.19 -21.55 -6.65
C SER A 229 -8.90 -20.71 -7.72
N TYR A 230 -9.78 -19.79 -7.34
CA TYR A 230 -10.48 -18.90 -8.28
C TYR A 230 -9.63 -17.70 -8.68
N SER A 231 -9.00 -17.04 -7.70
CA SER A 231 -8.18 -15.84 -7.95
C SER A 231 -6.85 -16.17 -8.63
N LYS A 232 -6.27 -17.34 -8.34
CA LYS A 232 -4.95 -17.79 -8.81
C LYS A 232 -4.77 -17.62 -10.30
N THR A 233 -5.72 -18.13 -11.10
CA THR A 233 -5.63 -18.06 -12.57
C THR A 233 -5.59 -16.63 -13.08
N HIS A 234 -6.40 -15.73 -12.50
CA HIS A 234 -6.43 -14.32 -12.87
C HIS A 234 -5.14 -13.60 -12.48
N VAL A 235 -4.62 -13.85 -11.27
CA VAL A 235 -3.37 -13.28 -10.80
C VAL A 235 -2.19 -13.70 -11.67
N LEU A 236 -2.05 -15.01 -11.94
CA LEU A 236 -0.96 -15.51 -12.77
C LEU A 236 -1.01 -14.96 -14.19
N LYS A 237 -2.21 -14.86 -14.77
CA LYS A 237 -2.42 -14.22 -16.09
C LYS A 237 -2.03 -12.74 -16.06
N ALA A 238 -2.40 -12.00 -15.01
CA ALA A 238 -2.04 -10.60 -14.86
C ALA A 238 -0.51 -10.42 -14.70
N ALA A 239 0.12 -11.15 -13.79
CA ALA A 239 1.56 -11.09 -13.52
C ALA A 239 2.43 -11.36 -14.77
N LYS A 240 1.98 -12.26 -15.66
CA LYS A 240 2.66 -12.54 -16.93
C LYS A 240 2.61 -11.39 -17.94
N ARG A 241 1.64 -10.47 -17.84
CA ARG A 241 1.44 -9.37 -18.80
C ARG A 241 2.29 -8.14 -18.51
N PHE A 242 2.65 -7.90 -17.25
CA PHE A 242 3.38 -6.69 -16.86
C PHE A 242 4.81 -6.68 -17.39
N ARG A 243 5.17 -5.65 -18.15
CA ARG A 243 6.55 -5.39 -18.61
C ARG A 243 7.20 -4.21 -17.90
N LYS A 244 6.41 -3.42 -17.17
CA LYS A 244 6.88 -2.24 -16.43
C LYS A 244 6.52 -2.43 -14.96
N LEU A 245 7.46 -2.08 -14.09
CA LEU A 245 7.30 -2.25 -12.65
C LEU A 245 6.49 -1.10 -12.04
N TRP A 246 6.89 0.13 -12.32
CA TRP A 246 6.37 1.32 -11.63
C TRP A 246 6.44 2.57 -12.50
N ARG A 247 5.75 3.61 -12.05
CA ARG A 247 5.79 4.93 -12.70
C ARG A 247 7.10 5.62 -12.34
N GLU A 248 8.04 5.64 -13.28
CA GLU A 248 9.29 6.38 -13.08
C GLU A 248 9.03 7.89 -12.88
N ASP A 249 9.71 8.46 -11.89
CA ASP A 249 9.80 9.90 -11.69
C ASP A 249 10.38 10.59 -12.93
N MET A 250 9.91 11.80 -13.21
CA MET A 250 10.49 12.60 -14.29
C MET A 250 11.81 13.22 -13.85
N LYS A 251 12.82 13.16 -14.72
CA LYS A 251 14.07 13.91 -14.52
C LYS A 251 13.78 15.42 -14.64
N LEU A 252 14.27 16.21 -13.68
CA LEU A 252 14.03 17.66 -13.54
C LEU A 252 14.43 18.50 -14.77
N ARG A 253 15.38 18.04 -15.59
CA ARG A 253 16.01 18.86 -16.65
C ARG A 253 15.56 18.52 -18.08
N ALA A 254 14.74 17.49 -18.28
CA ALA A 254 14.70 16.84 -19.59
C ALA A 254 13.31 16.42 -20.08
N THR A 255 12.21 17.08 -19.68
CA THR A 255 10.96 16.73 -20.36
C THR A 255 9.96 17.88 -20.44
N PRO A 256 9.66 18.39 -21.66
CA PRO A 256 8.47 19.20 -21.85
C PRO A 256 7.24 18.43 -21.37
N MET A 257 6.24 19.18 -20.90
CA MET A 257 4.90 18.69 -20.61
C MET A 257 4.45 17.71 -21.70
N LYS A 258 4.19 16.46 -21.33
CA LYS A 258 3.59 15.48 -22.25
C LYS A 258 2.08 15.59 -22.09
N ILE A 259 1.42 16.19 -23.08
CA ILE A 259 -0.03 16.17 -23.20
C ILE A 259 -0.39 15.06 -24.18
N GLY A 260 -1.18 14.09 -23.72
CA GLY A 260 -1.82 13.11 -24.59
C GLY A 260 -3.32 13.08 -24.36
N ARG A 261 -4.11 12.85 -25.40
CA ARG A 261 -5.52 12.44 -25.24
C ARG A 261 -5.58 10.92 -25.40
N PRO A 262 -5.84 10.13 -24.34
CA PRO A 262 -6.10 8.70 -24.49
C PRO A 262 -7.25 8.52 -25.49
N GLY A 263 -6.98 7.86 -26.62
CA GLY A 263 -7.99 7.61 -27.67
C GLY A 263 -8.52 8.84 -28.43
N GLY A 264 -7.82 9.98 -28.42
CA GLY A 264 -8.16 11.17 -29.23
C GLY A 264 -9.37 12.00 -28.77
N LYS A 265 -10.33 11.38 -28.06
CA LYS A 265 -11.55 12.01 -27.53
C LYS A 265 -11.62 12.10 -25.99
N GLY A 266 -10.62 11.56 -25.27
CA GLY A 266 -10.56 11.56 -23.80
C GLY A 266 -9.95 12.82 -23.16
N PRO A 267 -10.01 12.93 -21.82
CA PRO A 267 -9.37 14.01 -21.07
C PRO A 267 -7.86 14.03 -21.33
N ALA A 268 -7.26 15.24 -21.32
CA ALA A 268 -5.83 15.38 -21.51
C ALA A 268 -5.09 14.80 -20.31
N SER A 269 -4.24 13.80 -20.53
CA SER A 269 -3.27 13.28 -19.57
C SER A 269 -2.02 14.14 -19.60
N ILE A 270 -1.58 14.58 -18.42
CA ILE A 270 -0.44 15.46 -18.22
C ILE A 270 0.46 14.88 -17.16
N LYS A 271 1.75 14.84 -17.48
CA LYS A 271 2.81 14.45 -16.55
C LYS A 271 3.83 15.58 -16.43
N GLY A 272 4.20 15.95 -15.21
CA GLY A 272 5.17 17.02 -14.97
C GLY A 272 5.71 17.07 -13.56
N LYS A 273 6.45 18.14 -13.25
CA LYS A 273 6.86 18.49 -11.89
C LYS A 273 6.28 19.82 -11.46
N LEU A 274 5.89 19.92 -10.19
CA LEU A 274 5.22 21.10 -9.65
C LEU A 274 6.22 22.13 -9.10
N ASP A 275 5.87 23.40 -9.16
CA ASP A 275 6.59 24.54 -8.56
C ASP A 275 5.58 25.61 -8.12
N TYR A 276 6.02 26.55 -7.27
CA TYR A 276 5.20 27.66 -6.78
C TYR A 276 3.78 27.25 -6.33
N VAL A 277 3.68 26.25 -5.46
CA VAL A 277 2.40 25.80 -4.94
C VAL A 277 1.77 26.83 -4.01
N LYS A 278 0.49 27.18 -4.26
CA LYS A 278 -0.33 28.04 -3.41
C LYS A 278 -1.63 27.34 -3.03
N PHE A 279 -2.00 27.47 -1.76
CA PHE A 279 -3.26 26.95 -1.23
C PHE A 279 -4.28 28.07 -1.04
N TYR A 280 -5.52 27.82 -1.44
CA TYR A 280 -6.63 28.76 -1.30
C TYR A 280 -7.72 28.15 -0.43
N ASN A 281 -7.91 28.73 0.75
CA ASN A 281 -8.93 28.28 1.71
C ASN A 281 -10.26 29.01 1.46
N ARG A 282 -11.11 28.48 0.58
CA ARG A 282 -12.47 29.00 0.35
C ARG A 282 -13.50 28.16 1.11
N SER A 283 -14.50 28.81 1.70
CA SER A 283 -15.50 28.24 2.62
C SER A 283 -16.19 26.95 2.14
N GLN A 284 -16.27 26.69 0.84
CA GLN A 284 -16.92 25.47 0.30
C GLN A 284 -16.13 24.73 -0.80
N LYS A 285 -15.13 25.38 -1.39
CA LYS A 285 -14.34 24.84 -2.51
C LYS A 285 -12.86 25.22 -2.36
N PRO A 286 -12.16 24.69 -1.34
CA PRO A 286 -10.73 24.88 -1.24
C PRO A 286 -10.04 24.25 -2.45
N PHE A 287 -9.01 24.91 -2.95
CA PHE A 287 -8.24 24.41 -4.09
C PHE A 287 -6.77 24.75 -3.94
N THR A 288 -5.95 24.01 -4.68
CA THR A 288 -4.51 24.28 -4.77
C THR A 288 -4.16 24.67 -6.18
N SER A 289 -3.33 25.70 -6.34
CA SER A 289 -2.70 26.04 -7.61
C SER A 289 -1.22 25.74 -7.59
N ALA A 290 -0.66 25.26 -8.68
CA ALA A 290 0.78 25.08 -8.84
C ALA A 290 1.23 25.39 -10.26
N ASN A 291 2.43 25.94 -10.40
CA ASN A 291 3.09 26.03 -11.69
C ASN A 291 3.70 24.67 -12.04
N ILE A 292 3.82 24.39 -13.33
CA ILE A 292 4.58 23.22 -13.80
C ILE A 292 5.97 23.69 -14.21
N ILE A 293 7.03 23.11 -13.61
CA ILE A 293 8.43 23.48 -13.86
C ILE A 293 8.72 23.52 -15.36
N GLY A 294 9.35 24.61 -15.81
CA GLY A 294 9.77 24.76 -17.21
C GLY A 294 8.61 25.05 -18.17
N THR A 295 7.44 25.44 -17.66
CA THR A 295 6.28 25.81 -18.46
C THR A 295 5.59 27.06 -17.89
N GLY A 296 4.82 27.78 -18.72
CA GLY A 296 3.90 28.83 -18.26
C GLY A 296 2.53 28.31 -17.80
N ALA A 297 2.40 26.99 -17.58
CA ALA A 297 1.15 26.34 -17.27
C ALA A 297 0.85 26.35 -15.77
N VAL A 298 -0.42 26.57 -15.43
CA VAL A 298 -0.92 26.50 -14.05
C VAL A 298 -1.84 25.30 -13.91
N LEU A 299 -1.52 24.45 -12.94
CA LEU A 299 -2.35 23.34 -12.48
C LEU A 299 -3.28 23.83 -11.37
N ILE A 300 -4.58 23.53 -11.51
CA ILE A 300 -5.59 23.75 -10.47
C ILE A 300 -6.19 22.39 -10.12
N ALA A 301 -6.05 21.98 -8.86
CA ALA A 301 -6.62 20.73 -8.35
C ALA A 301 -7.72 21.02 -7.31
N PRO A 302 -8.94 20.47 -7.48
CA PRO A 302 -9.96 20.48 -6.44
C PRO A 302 -9.54 19.55 -5.29
N TYR A 303 -9.92 19.90 -4.05
CA TYR A 303 -9.73 19.17 -2.77
C TYR A 303 -8.56 19.53 -1.83
N LYS A 304 -8.86 19.31 -0.52
CA LYS A 304 -8.28 19.77 0.76
C LYS A 304 -6.87 19.26 1.10
N SER A 305 -6.01 20.13 1.65
CA SER A 305 -5.65 20.29 3.08
C SER A 305 -4.76 19.19 3.69
N LEU A 306 -3.49 19.21 3.28
CA LEU A 306 -2.33 19.18 4.17
C LEU A 306 -1.28 20.08 3.52
N LEU A 307 -0.58 20.90 4.31
CA LEU A 307 0.69 21.43 3.83
C LEU A 307 1.54 20.20 3.46
N ARG A 308 1.91 20.07 2.18
CA ARG A 308 2.68 18.94 1.62
C ARG A 308 1.87 17.68 1.27
N MET A 309 0.60 17.82 0.91
CA MET A 309 -0.16 16.81 0.17
C MET A 309 -0.26 17.08 -1.31
N GLY A 310 0.31 16.20 -2.15
CA GLY A 310 0.09 16.12 -3.60
C GLY A 310 0.79 17.14 -4.43
N VAL A 311 0.66 18.36 -3.97
CA VAL A 311 1.09 19.57 -4.61
C VAL A 311 2.17 20.11 -3.67
N THR A 312 3.40 19.62 -3.81
CA THR A 312 4.57 20.24 -3.17
C THR A 312 5.55 20.59 -4.28
N ASN A 313 6.26 21.69 -4.12
CA ASN A 313 7.33 22.05 -5.06
C ASN A 313 8.25 20.84 -5.28
N GLY A 314 8.52 20.50 -6.54
CA GLY A 314 9.38 19.41 -6.97
C GLY A 314 8.78 18.01 -7.02
N SER A 315 7.54 17.81 -6.55
CA SER A 315 6.85 16.51 -6.68
C SER A 315 6.56 16.20 -8.15
N SER A 316 6.71 14.94 -8.52
CA SER A 316 6.22 14.42 -9.81
C SER A 316 4.70 14.28 -9.71
N PHE A 317 3.96 14.67 -10.75
CA PHE A 317 2.52 14.47 -10.81
C PHE A 317 2.08 13.88 -12.15
N TRP A 318 0.95 13.18 -12.11
CA TRP A 318 0.18 12.72 -13.26
C TRP A 318 -1.26 13.18 -13.06
N ALA A 319 -1.85 13.84 -14.04
CA ALA A 319 -3.18 14.41 -13.91
C ALA A 319 -3.96 14.34 -15.23
N MET A 320 -5.28 14.19 -15.14
CA MET A 320 -6.22 14.15 -16.26
C MET A 320 -7.19 15.30 -16.17
N GLY A 321 -7.54 15.91 -17.31
CA GLY A 321 -8.63 16.88 -17.31
C GLY A 321 -8.69 17.77 -18.54
N LYS A 322 -9.13 19.01 -18.33
CA LYS A 322 -9.47 19.98 -19.38
C LYS A 322 -8.37 21.02 -19.53
N ILE A 323 -8.09 21.35 -20.78
CA ILE A 323 -7.18 22.45 -21.15
C ILE A 323 -8.05 23.67 -21.42
N LYS A 324 -7.83 24.76 -20.68
CA LYS A 324 -8.45 26.06 -20.92
C LYS A 324 -7.36 27.07 -21.31
N LYS A 325 -7.61 27.87 -22.33
CA LYS A 325 -6.80 29.06 -22.60
C LYS A 325 -7.49 30.27 -21.94
N THR A 326 -6.76 31.04 -21.15
CA THR A 326 -7.27 32.32 -20.64
C THR A 326 -7.33 33.35 -21.76
N ARG A 327 -8.08 34.43 -21.54
CA ARG A 327 -8.17 35.56 -22.48
C ARG A 327 -6.79 36.20 -22.72
N ASP A 328 -5.95 36.19 -21.69
CA ASP A 328 -4.55 36.65 -21.66
C ASP A 328 -3.54 35.60 -22.17
N GLY A 329 -4.01 34.57 -22.90
CA GLY A 329 -3.16 33.61 -23.63
C GLY A 329 -2.50 32.53 -22.76
N LYS A 330 -2.69 32.55 -21.43
CA LYS A 330 -2.14 31.52 -20.53
C LYS A 330 -2.91 30.22 -20.68
N THR A 331 -2.20 29.09 -20.67
CA THR A 331 -2.84 27.78 -20.67
C THR A 331 -3.05 27.32 -19.22
N ILE A 332 -4.31 27.26 -18.80
CA ILE A 332 -4.74 26.70 -17.51
C ILE A 332 -5.16 25.24 -17.73
N PHE A 333 -4.66 24.37 -16.87
CA PHE A 333 -5.08 22.99 -16.83
C PHE A 333 -5.95 22.77 -15.60
N GLU A 334 -7.25 22.59 -15.82
CA GLU A 334 -8.18 22.14 -14.79
C GLU A 334 -8.18 20.62 -14.80
N LEU A 335 -7.42 20.03 -13.88
CA LEU A 335 -7.18 18.59 -13.86
C LEU A 335 -7.50 18.01 -12.49
N GLU A 336 -7.82 16.73 -12.51
CA GLU A 336 -7.83 15.86 -11.33
C GLU A 336 -6.61 14.95 -11.37
N TYR A 337 -6.06 14.63 -10.18
CA TYR A 337 -4.98 13.67 -10.08
C TYR A 337 -5.35 12.33 -10.73
N GLU A 338 -4.49 11.82 -11.60
CA GLU A 338 -4.70 10.52 -12.20
C GLU A 338 -4.66 9.43 -11.13
N GLY A 339 -5.74 8.65 -11.07
CA GLY A 339 -5.79 7.47 -10.24
C GLY A 339 -4.76 6.40 -10.64
N LEU A 340 -4.71 5.34 -9.85
CA LEU A 340 -3.95 4.14 -10.17
C LEU A 340 -4.58 3.33 -11.30
N GLU A 341 -5.91 3.35 -11.35
CA GLU A 341 -6.74 2.54 -12.25
C GLU A 341 -6.34 2.62 -13.75
N PRO A 342 -6.12 3.81 -14.36
CA PRO A 342 -5.82 3.92 -15.79
C PRO A 342 -4.54 3.20 -16.22
N HIS A 343 -3.66 2.91 -15.27
CA HIS A 343 -2.32 2.38 -15.49
C HIS A 343 -2.10 1.02 -14.82
N SER A 344 -3.12 0.50 -14.13
CA SER A 344 -3.13 -0.80 -13.45
C SER A 344 -2.95 -1.99 -14.38
N SER A 345 -3.16 -1.82 -15.71
CA SER A 345 -2.87 -2.84 -16.71
C SER A 345 -1.44 -2.78 -17.26
N LYS A 346 -0.69 -1.72 -16.93
CA LYS A 346 0.62 -1.39 -17.51
C LYS A 346 1.76 -1.49 -16.51
N TYR A 347 1.53 -1.10 -15.26
CA TYR A 347 2.55 -1.11 -14.20
C TYR A 347 2.15 -2.05 -13.06
N TRP A 348 3.11 -2.86 -12.61
CA TRP A 348 2.90 -3.82 -11.53
C TRP A 348 2.53 -3.16 -10.19
N GLU A 349 3.23 -2.08 -9.82
CA GLU A 349 2.92 -1.29 -8.62
C GLU A 349 1.47 -0.77 -8.63
N ASP A 350 1.02 -0.23 -9.77
CA ASP A 350 -0.34 0.28 -9.92
C ASP A 350 -1.39 -0.82 -9.88
N TYR A 351 -1.07 -2.02 -10.41
CA TYR A 351 -1.93 -3.19 -10.30
C TYR A 351 -2.13 -3.59 -8.85
N LEU A 352 -1.03 -3.76 -8.09
CA LEU A 352 -1.10 -4.13 -6.68
C LEU A 352 -1.90 -3.09 -5.89
N ALA A 353 -1.56 -1.81 -6.06
CA ALA A 353 -2.19 -0.73 -5.33
C ALA A 353 -3.66 -0.51 -5.76
N TYR A 354 -4.04 -0.80 -7.01
CA TYR A 354 -5.44 -0.73 -7.45
C TYR A 354 -6.25 -1.94 -6.95
N LYS A 355 -5.69 -3.14 -7.06
CA LYS A 355 -6.33 -4.39 -6.65
C LYS A 355 -6.60 -4.42 -5.15
N TYR A 356 -5.59 -4.07 -4.34
CA TYR A 356 -5.65 -4.08 -2.88
C TYR A 356 -5.93 -2.70 -2.28
N LYS A 357 -6.57 -1.82 -3.06
CA LYS A 357 -6.79 -0.42 -2.67
C LYS A 357 -7.46 -0.29 -1.30
N GLN A 358 -8.39 -1.17 -0.95
CA GLN A 358 -9.11 -1.11 0.33
C GLN A 358 -8.20 -1.32 1.54
N ILE A 359 -7.14 -2.11 1.40
CA ILE A 359 -6.24 -2.48 2.49
C ILE A 359 -5.36 -1.30 2.92
N PHE A 360 -4.95 -0.49 1.95
CA PHE A 360 -4.06 0.64 2.19
C PHE A 360 -4.75 2.00 1.98
N ASN A 361 -6.07 2.07 1.80
CA ASN A 361 -6.75 3.37 1.71
C ASN A 361 -6.85 4.06 3.09
N LEU A 362 -5.71 4.20 3.79
CA LEU A 362 -5.59 4.93 5.04
C LEU A 362 -6.14 6.36 4.91
N TYR A 363 -6.12 6.93 3.69
CA TYR A 363 -6.89 8.11 3.27
C TYR A 363 -7.49 7.94 1.88
N PRO A 364 -8.67 8.50 1.58
CA PRO A 364 -9.20 8.55 0.22
C PRO A 364 -8.16 9.17 -0.72
N ASN A 365 -7.78 8.42 -1.75
CA ASN A 365 -6.85 8.85 -2.80
C ASN A 365 -5.37 8.98 -2.37
N ALA A 366 -4.95 8.37 -1.26
CA ALA A 366 -3.56 8.41 -0.75
C ALA A 366 -2.49 8.02 -1.79
N TYR A 367 -2.83 7.19 -2.78
CA TYR A 367 -1.93 6.81 -3.88
C TYR A 367 -2.09 7.60 -5.17
N ARG A 368 -3.16 8.39 -5.29
CA ARG A 368 -3.28 9.30 -6.43
C ARG A 368 -2.31 10.48 -6.30
N ILE A 369 -1.69 10.63 -5.12
CA ILE A 369 -1.12 11.87 -4.63
C ILE A 369 0.19 11.57 -3.85
N ILE A 370 1.30 12.19 -4.23
CA ILE A 370 2.55 12.14 -3.46
C ILE A 370 2.43 13.12 -2.28
N TYR A 371 2.49 12.63 -1.04
CA TYR A 371 2.43 13.49 0.14
C TYR A 371 3.48 13.15 1.21
N GLU A 372 3.77 14.17 2.01
CA GLU A 372 4.59 14.06 3.19
C GLU A 372 3.71 13.82 4.43
N TYR A 373 4.19 13.06 5.41
CA TYR A 373 3.45 12.83 6.64
C TYR A 373 3.02 14.16 7.31
N PRO A 374 1.75 14.29 7.72
CA PRO A 374 1.24 15.52 8.31
C PRO A 374 1.94 15.89 9.61
N ASP A 375 2.08 17.18 9.90
CA ASP A 375 2.59 17.65 11.19
C ASP A 375 1.58 17.41 12.31
N VAL A 376 1.93 16.64 13.35
CA VAL A 376 1.05 16.34 14.51
C VAL A 376 0.64 17.55 15.35
N ARG A 377 1.32 18.69 15.17
CA ARG A 377 1.01 19.95 15.85
C ARG A 377 -0.09 20.76 15.15
N ARG A 378 -0.40 20.43 13.90
CA ARG A 378 -1.32 21.21 13.06
C ARG A 378 -2.73 20.62 13.08
N THR A 379 -3.67 21.29 13.72
CA THR A 379 -5.07 20.82 13.83
C THR A 379 -5.78 20.79 12.48
N ASP A 380 -5.45 21.69 11.56
CA ASP A 380 -5.95 21.70 10.18
C ASP A 380 -5.49 20.45 9.40
N ALA A 381 -4.30 19.94 9.73
CA ALA A 381 -3.73 18.77 9.10
C ALA A 381 -4.50 17.47 9.43
N PHE A 382 -5.08 17.36 10.63
CA PHE A 382 -5.78 16.14 11.06
C PHE A 382 -7.27 16.12 10.75
N SER A 383 -7.85 17.25 10.36
CA SER A 383 -9.30 17.35 10.15
C SER A 383 -9.82 16.40 9.04
N GLY A 384 -9.04 16.16 8.00
CA GLY A 384 -9.34 15.14 6.98
C GLY A 384 -9.01 13.71 7.42
N LEU A 385 -8.07 13.55 8.35
CA LEU A 385 -7.58 12.29 8.88
C LEU A 385 -8.56 11.66 9.88
N GLN A 386 -9.01 12.46 10.86
CA GLN A 386 -9.88 12.05 11.96
C GLN A 386 -11.32 11.80 11.50
N GLY A 387 -11.82 12.57 10.53
CA GLY A 387 -13.17 12.39 9.98
C GLY A 387 -13.40 11.05 9.26
N HIS A 388 -12.32 10.31 8.97
CA HIS A 388 -12.35 8.97 8.36
C HIS A 388 -12.01 7.83 9.31
N ILE A 389 -11.38 8.10 10.46
CA ILE A 389 -11.17 7.11 11.54
C ILE A 389 -12.43 6.97 12.42
N GLN A 390 -13.32 7.97 12.39
CA GLN A 390 -14.57 8.00 13.16
C GLN A 390 -15.82 7.55 12.39
N LYS A 391 -15.68 7.21 11.10
CA LYS A 391 -16.72 6.53 10.30
C LYS A 391 -16.30 5.10 10.07
#